data_AF-A0A1Q7YQU6-F1
#
_entry.id   AF-A0A1Q7YQU6-F1
#
_cell.length_a   1.000
_cell.length_b   1.000
_cell.length_c   1.000
_cell.angle_alpha   90.00
_cell.angle_beta   90.00
_cell.angle_gamma   90.00
#
_symmetry.space_group_name_H-M   'P 1'
#
loop_
_entity.id
_entity.type
_entity.pdbx_description
1 polymer ?
#
loop_
_entity_poly.entity_id
_entity_poly.type
_entity_poly.pdbx_seq_one_letter_code
_entity_poly.pdbx_strand_id
1 'polypeptide(L)'
;MTDKKLVLTTAGSKEEARKIARALVERRLAACVNVVPQIESVYRWEEKVEEAQEWLLVIKTMGSAYERVRDAIKELHSYEVPECICISIENGSPDYLKWIADSVNKTSTFPAAFKIPDGDDGEGEPSPPA
;
A
#
# COMPACT_ATOMS: atom_id res chain seq x y z
N MET A 1 3.37 -17.46 11.66
CA MET A 1 3.11 -16.45 10.62
C MET A 1 1.85 -15.70 10.96
N THR A 2 1.85 -14.40 10.75
CA THR A 2 0.67 -13.55 10.97
C THR A 2 -0.34 -13.73 9.82
N ASP A 3 -1.57 -13.24 9.98
CA ASP A 3 -2.56 -13.11 8.91
C ASP A 3 -2.39 -11.84 8.06
N LYS A 4 -1.31 -11.08 8.26
CA LYS A 4 -1.03 -9.82 7.56
C LYS A 4 -0.24 -10.11 6.28
N LYS A 5 -0.45 -9.27 5.28
CA LYS A 5 0.15 -9.39 3.95
C LYS A 5 0.79 -8.08 3.53
N LEU A 6 1.88 -8.23 2.78
CA LEU A 6 2.46 -7.18 1.96
C LEU A 6 2.01 -7.42 0.53
N VAL A 7 1.41 -6.43 -0.12
CA VAL A 7 1.05 -6.48 -1.55
C VAL A 7 1.92 -5.48 -2.29
N LEU A 8 2.51 -5.90 -3.40
CA LEU A 8 3.29 -5.03 -4.28
C LEU A 8 2.57 -4.88 -5.63
N THR A 9 2.59 -3.66 -6.15
CA THR A 9 2.17 -3.28 -7.50
C THR A 9 3.05 -2.10 -7.92
N THR A 10 3.28 -1.95 -9.22
CA THR A 10 3.80 -0.69 -9.78
C THR A 10 2.65 0.17 -10.29
N ALA A 11 2.96 1.39 -10.74
CA ALA A 11 2.04 2.31 -11.39
C ALA A 11 2.83 3.23 -12.33
N GLY A 12 2.23 3.62 -13.45
CA GLY A 12 2.92 4.35 -14.52
C GLY A 12 3.08 5.84 -14.28
N SER A 13 2.48 6.38 -13.21
CA SER A 13 2.60 7.79 -12.83
C SER A 13 2.47 8.01 -11.34
N LYS A 14 3.02 9.13 -10.85
CA LYS A 14 2.87 9.58 -9.47
C LYS A 14 1.41 9.79 -9.07
N GLU A 15 0.62 10.35 -9.98
CA GLU A 15 -0.79 10.67 -9.80
C GLU A 15 -1.62 9.39 -9.65
N GLU A 16 -1.37 8.41 -10.52
CA GLU A 16 -2.01 7.09 -10.44
C GLU A 16 -1.61 6.35 -9.16
N ALA A 17 -0.32 6.31 -8.82
CA ALA A 17 0.17 5.68 -7.59
C ALA A 17 -0.51 6.28 -6.35
N ARG A 18 -0.63 7.61 -6.28
CA ARG A 18 -1.31 8.31 -5.19
C ARG A 18 -2.81 8.04 -5.17
N LYS A 19 -3.46 7.99 -6.33
CA LYS A 19 -4.89 7.66 -6.46
C LYS A 19 -5.16 6.26 -5.91
N ILE A 20 -4.39 5.26 -6.33
CA ILE A 20 -4.51 3.87 -5.87
C ILE A 20 -4.26 3.81 -4.35
N ALA A 21 -3.13 4.38 -3.88
CA ALA A 21 -2.77 4.38 -2.47
C ALA A 21 -3.86 4.97 -1.57
N ARG A 22 -4.39 6.16 -1.93
CA ARG A 22 -5.48 6.81 -1.19
C ARG A 22 -6.74 5.99 -1.20
N ALA A 23 -7.19 5.52 -2.37
CA ALA A 23 -8.41 4.74 -2.48
C ALA A 23 -8.36 3.46 -1.65
N LEU A 24 -7.23 2.74 -1.62
CA LEU A 24 -7.07 1.52 -0.83
C LEU A 24 -7.21 1.80 0.68
N VAL A 25 -6.64 2.91 1.18
CA VAL A 25 -6.75 3.29 2.59
C VAL A 25 -8.15 3.81 2.92
N GLU A 26 -8.71 4.70 2.10
CA GLU A 26 -10.06 5.27 2.29
C GLU A 26 -11.15 4.19 2.29
N ARG A 27 -11.02 3.19 1.41
CA ARG A 27 -11.92 2.03 1.33
C ARG A 27 -11.67 0.99 2.44
N ARG A 28 -10.71 1.23 3.34
CA ARG A 28 -10.26 0.30 4.39
C ARG A 28 -9.86 -1.07 3.84
N LEU A 29 -9.21 -1.08 2.69
CA LEU A 29 -8.66 -2.27 2.05
C LEU A 29 -7.18 -2.46 2.43
N ALA A 30 -6.49 -1.39 2.81
CA ALA A 30 -5.13 -1.42 3.32
C ALA A 30 -5.00 -0.50 4.54
N ALA A 31 -4.08 -0.81 5.44
CA ALA A 31 -3.76 0.03 6.59
C ALA A 31 -2.85 1.20 6.19
N CYS A 32 -1.83 0.91 5.38
CA CYS A 32 -0.99 1.91 4.73
C CYS A 32 -0.47 1.43 3.39
N VAL A 33 0.00 2.40 2.61
CA VAL A 33 0.71 2.18 1.34
C VAL A 33 1.92 3.12 1.33
N ASN A 34 3.12 2.59 1.13
CA ASN A 34 4.26 3.43 0.77
C ASN A 34 4.33 3.55 -0.74
N VAL A 35 4.52 4.78 -1.23
CA VAL A 35 4.75 5.06 -2.65
C VAL A 35 6.22 5.39 -2.81
N VAL A 36 6.98 4.47 -3.39
CA VAL A 36 8.40 4.65 -3.68
C VAL A 36 8.52 5.22 -5.11
N PRO A 37 9.08 6.42 -5.28
CA PRO A 37 9.21 7.04 -6.60
C PRO A 37 10.47 6.56 -7.33
N GLN A 38 10.52 6.85 -8.64
CA GLN A 38 11.73 6.72 -9.47
C GLN A 38 12.27 5.28 -9.52
N ILE A 39 11.37 4.30 -9.69
CA ILE A 39 11.77 2.93 -10.00
C ILE A 39 11.91 2.79 -11.51
N GLU A 40 12.84 1.94 -11.93
CA GLU A 40 12.95 1.50 -13.31
C GLU A 40 12.56 0.02 -13.41
N SER A 41 11.57 -0.26 -14.25
CA SER A 41 11.10 -1.60 -14.54
C SER A 41 11.61 -2.02 -15.91
N VAL A 42 12.33 -3.16 -15.95
CA VAL A 42 12.88 -3.75 -17.17
C VAL A 42 12.15 -5.07 -17.43
N TYR A 43 11.47 -5.20 -18.56
CA TYR A 43 10.65 -6.36 -18.87
C TYR A 43 10.66 -6.68 -20.36
N ARG A 44 10.09 -7.83 -20.75
CA ARG A 44 9.94 -8.23 -22.15
C ARG A 44 8.52 -7.96 -22.63
N TRP A 45 8.40 -7.24 -23.74
CA TRP A 45 7.14 -7.01 -24.45
C TRP A 45 7.38 -7.13 -25.95
N GLU A 46 6.52 -7.88 -26.66
CA GLU A 46 6.64 -8.12 -28.12
C GLU A 46 8.08 -8.47 -28.58
N GLU A 47 8.72 -9.41 -27.86
CA GLU A 47 10.10 -9.86 -28.08
C GLU A 47 11.23 -8.84 -27.87
N LYS A 48 10.90 -7.63 -27.42
CA LYS A 48 11.86 -6.59 -27.08
C LYS A 48 11.98 -6.44 -25.57
N VAL A 49 13.15 -6.00 -25.14
CA VAL A 49 13.35 -5.55 -23.76
C VAL A 49 12.90 -4.09 -23.73
N GLU A 50 11.94 -3.81 -22.86
CA GLU A 50 11.37 -2.49 -22.61
C GLU A 50 11.79 -2.03 -21.22
N GLU A 51 11.88 -0.71 -21.07
CA GLU A 51 12.24 -0.03 -19.83
C GLU A 51 11.17 1.03 -19.54
N ALA A 52 10.66 1.06 -18.30
CA ALA A 52 9.64 2.02 -17.89
C ALA A 52 9.99 2.65 -16.54
N GLN A 53 9.75 3.95 -16.42
CA GLN A 53 9.83 4.66 -15.15
C GLN A 53 8.50 4.54 -14.41
N GLU A 54 8.56 4.04 -13.17
CA GLU A 54 7.38 3.66 -12.41
C GLU A 54 7.46 4.11 -10.95
N TRP A 55 6.36 3.89 -10.24
CA TRP A 55 6.23 4.05 -8.80
C TRP A 55 5.84 2.72 -8.18
N LEU A 56 6.64 2.23 -7.23
CA LEU A 56 6.33 1.00 -6.50
C LEU A 56 5.41 1.32 -5.32
N LEU A 57 4.29 0.62 -5.23
CA LEU A 57 3.39 0.67 -4.09
C LEU A 57 3.64 -0.54 -3.20
N VAL A 58 3.94 -0.26 -1.93
CA VAL A 58 4.15 -1.28 -0.90
C VAL A 58 2.99 -1.23 0.09
N ILE A 59 2.00 -2.08 -0.13
CA ILE A 59 0.68 -2.06 0.53
C ILE A 59 0.66 -3.03 1.70
N LYS A 60 0.27 -2.57 2.90
CA LYS A 60 0.15 -3.41 4.10
C LYS A 60 -1.32 -3.64 4.40
N THR A 61 -1.72 -4.90 4.45
CA THR A 61 -3.14 -5.28 4.61
C THR A 61 -3.31 -6.59 5.37
N MET A 62 -4.56 -7.01 5.56
CA MET A 62 -4.93 -8.34 6.02
C MET A 62 -5.04 -9.31 4.84
N GLY A 63 -4.71 -10.58 5.06
CA GLY A 63 -4.89 -11.63 4.05
C GLY A 63 -6.33 -11.78 3.58
N SER A 64 -7.31 -11.59 4.47
CA SER A 64 -8.73 -11.58 4.15
C SER A 64 -9.17 -10.42 3.24
N ALA A 65 -8.34 -9.40 3.07
CA ALA A 65 -8.62 -8.25 2.21
C ALA A 65 -7.90 -8.33 0.85
N TYR A 66 -6.99 -9.29 0.64
CA TYR A 66 -6.16 -9.36 -0.56
C TYR A 66 -6.97 -9.33 -1.87
N GLU A 67 -8.00 -10.15 -1.99
CA GLU A 67 -8.84 -10.20 -3.20
C GLU A 67 -9.45 -8.82 -3.52
N ARG A 68 -9.96 -8.13 -2.49
CA ARG A 68 -10.53 -6.78 -2.64
C ARG A 68 -9.46 -5.73 -2.98
N VAL A 69 -8.24 -5.87 -2.45
CA VAL A 69 -7.10 -5.02 -2.81
C VAL A 69 -6.73 -5.21 -4.27
N ARG A 70 -6.59 -6.47 -4.72
CA ARG A 70 -6.30 -6.79 -6.14
C ARG A 70 -7.36 -6.22 -7.06
N ASP A 71 -8.64 -6.41 -6.74
CA ASP A 71 -9.74 -5.92 -7.57
C ASP A 71 -9.77 -4.40 -7.63
N ALA A 72 -9.53 -3.72 -6.51
CA ALA A 72 -9.42 -2.27 -6.47
C ALA A 72 -8.20 -1.73 -7.23
N ILE A 73 -7.05 -2.41 -7.19
CA ILE A 73 -5.89 -2.06 -8.03
C ILE A 73 -6.29 -2.17 -9.50
N LYS A 74 -6.88 -3.30 -9.91
CA LYS A 74 -7.33 -3.52 -11.30
C LYS A 74 -8.36 -2.47 -11.77
N GLU A 75 -9.29 -2.08 -10.90
CA GLU A 75 -10.28 -1.04 -11.19
C GLU A 75 -9.63 0.34 -11.46
N LEU A 76 -8.56 0.67 -10.74
CA LEU A 76 -8.01 2.01 -10.68
C LEU A 76 -6.77 2.22 -11.57
N HIS A 77 -6.17 1.15 -12.05
CA HIS A 77 -4.92 1.14 -12.80
C HIS A 77 -5.14 1.26 -14.30
N SER A 78 -4.25 2.00 -14.97
CA SER A 78 -4.20 2.16 -16.43
C SER A 78 -3.70 0.93 -17.20
N TYR A 79 -2.98 0.01 -16.55
CA TYR A 79 -2.45 -1.19 -17.21
C TYR A 79 -3.53 -2.27 -17.26
N GLU A 80 -3.60 -2.98 -18.38
CA GLU A 80 -4.56 -4.07 -18.55
C GLU A 80 -4.31 -5.22 -17.57
N VAL A 81 -3.03 -5.52 -17.33
CA VAL A 81 -2.56 -6.53 -16.38
C VAL A 81 -1.56 -5.88 -15.42
N PRO A 82 -2.03 -5.21 -14.36
CA PRO A 82 -1.12 -4.61 -13.38
C PRO A 82 -0.43 -5.69 -12.55
N GLU A 83 0.82 -5.44 -12.15
CA GLU A 83 1.51 -6.27 -11.16
C GLU A 83 0.68 -6.31 -9.86
N CYS A 84 0.48 -7.47 -9.25
CA CYS A 84 -0.16 -7.57 -7.94
C CYS A 84 0.28 -8.82 -7.20
N ILE A 85 1.47 -8.76 -6.60
CA ILE A 85 2.07 -9.88 -5.87
C ILE A 85 1.81 -9.76 -4.37
N CYS A 86 1.65 -10.89 -3.69
CA CYS A 86 1.30 -10.94 -2.27
C CYS A 86 2.33 -11.77 -1.49
N ILE A 87 2.88 -11.17 -0.44
CA ILE A 87 3.93 -11.75 0.39
C ILE A 87 3.41 -11.90 1.83
N SER A 88 3.68 -13.05 2.44
CA SER A 88 3.31 -13.33 3.83
C SER A 88 4.20 -12.57 4.80
N ILE A 89 3.60 -11.90 5.79
CA ILE A 89 4.36 -11.30 6.91
C ILE A 89 4.49 -12.34 8.02
N GLU A 90 5.70 -12.87 8.20
CA GLU A 90 5.95 -13.93 9.18
C GLU A 90 5.85 -13.43 10.62
N ASN A 91 6.39 -12.23 10.89
CA ASN A 91 6.41 -11.58 12.19
C ASN A 91 6.51 -10.05 12.06
N GLY A 92 6.33 -9.33 13.17
CA GLY A 92 6.42 -7.88 13.26
C GLY A 92 6.12 -7.40 14.69
N SER A 93 6.23 -6.10 14.94
CA SER A 93 5.83 -5.54 16.23
C SER A 93 4.35 -5.85 16.52
N PRO A 94 3.98 -6.40 17.70
CA PRO A 94 2.60 -6.73 18.03
C PRO A 94 1.63 -5.56 17.85
N ASP A 95 2.04 -4.36 18.29
CA ASP A 95 1.20 -3.16 18.21
C ASP A 95 0.97 -2.71 16.76
N TYR A 96 1.99 -2.83 15.91
CA TYR A 96 1.87 -2.49 14.49
C TYR A 96 0.99 -3.49 13.73
N LEU A 97 1.17 -4.79 14.00
CA LEU A 97 0.33 -5.84 13.42
C LEU A 97 -1.14 -5.70 13.86
N LYS A 98 -1.37 -5.30 15.13
CA LYS A 98 -2.71 -4.98 15.62
C LYS A 98 -3.30 -3.79 14.89
N TRP A 99 -2.53 -2.71 14.73
CA TRP A 99 -2.95 -1.52 14.00
C TRP A 99 -3.35 -1.85 12.55
N ILE A 100 -2.59 -2.69 11.83
CA ILE A 100 -2.96 -3.14 10.48
C ILE A 100 -4.36 -3.78 10.49
N ALA A 101 -4.62 -4.68 11.44
CA ALA A 101 -5.90 -5.38 11.52
C ALA A 101 -7.06 -4.41 11.85
N ASP A 102 -6.83 -3.44 12.73
CA ASP A 102 -7.84 -2.44 13.12
C ASP A 102 -8.17 -1.47 11.97
N SER A 103 -7.19 -1.10 11.14
CA SER A 103 -7.40 -0.19 10.02
C SER A 103 -8.21 -0.81 8.88
N VAL A 104 -8.10 -2.13 8.67
CA VAL A 104 -8.75 -2.86 7.56
C VAL A 104 -10.14 -3.40 7.95
N ASN A 105 -10.42 -3.59 9.25
CA ASN A 105 -11.72 -4.08 9.71
C ASN A 105 -12.76 -2.96 9.89
N LYS A 106 -14.03 -3.25 9.55
CA LYS A 106 -15.16 -2.31 9.69
C LYS A 106 -15.53 -2.00 11.15
N THR A 107 -15.10 -2.83 12.10
CA THR A 107 -15.61 -2.82 13.47
C THR A 107 -14.72 -2.09 14.48
N SER A 108 -13.49 -1.76 14.11
CA SER A 108 -12.58 -1.06 15.02
C SER A 108 -12.83 0.44 14.93
N THR A 109 -13.44 0.99 15.98
CA THR A 109 -13.26 2.39 16.35
C THR A 109 -11.76 2.64 16.42
N PHE A 110 -11.25 3.62 15.66
CA PHE A 110 -9.87 4.05 15.79
C PHE A 110 -9.56 4.22 17.29
N PRO A 111 -8.56 3.54 17.87
CA PRO A 111 -8.17 3.84 19.23
C PRO A 111 -7.71 5.31 19.24
N ALA A 112 -8.36 6.14 20.07
CA ALA A 112 -8.06 7.57 20.24
C ALA A 112 -6.60 7.85 20.66
N ALA A 113 -5.80 6.81 20.88
CA ALA A 113 -4.42 6.86 21.33
C ALA A 113 -3.37 6.78 20.20
N PHE A 114 -3.74 6.51 18.94
CA PHE A 114 -2.80 6.76 17.84
C PHE A 114 -2.88 8.22 17.45
N LYS A 115 -2.32 9.09 18.30
CA LYS A 115 -2.04 10.47 17.93
C LYS A 115 -1.06 10.41 16.77
N ILE A 116 -1.55 10.70 15.57
CA ILE A 116 -0.73 11.32 14.54
C ILE A 116 -0.30 12.62 15.21
N PRO A 117 0.98 12.81 15.56
CA PRO A 117 1.35 14.09 16.14
C PRO A 117 1.09 15.14 15.04
N ASP A 118 0.70 16.34 15.42
CA ASP A 118 0.34 17.35 14.45
C ASP A 118 1.55 17.64 13.56
N GLY A 119 1.37 17.43 12.25
CA GLY A 119 2.27 17.93 11.22
C GLY A 119 2.39 19.42 11.42
N ASP A 120 3.57 19.81 11.84
CA ASP A 120 3.87 21.16 12.19
C ASP A 120 4.34 21.98 10.97
N ASP A 121 3.66 23.10 10.82
CA ASP A 121 4.03 24.22 9.98
C ASP A 121 4.91 25.21 10.80
N GLY A 122 6.07 24.78 11.32
CA GLY A 122 6.87 25.55 12.28
C GLY A 122 6.54 25.29 13.78
N GLU A 123 7.38 24.41 14.39
CA GLU A 123 7.24 23.52 15.59
C GLU A 123 7.18 21.94 15.43
N GLY A 124 8.04 21.33 14.56
CA GLY A 124 8.39 19.90 14.45
C GLY A 124 7.37 18.87 13.89
N GLU A 125 7.35 18.64 12.56
CA GLU A 125 6.52 17.60 11.93
C GLU A 125 6.92 16.18 12.41
N PRO A 126 5.96 15.31 12.75
CA PRO A 126 6.24 13.97 13.21
C PRO A 126 6.36 13.00 12.04
N SER A 127 7.50 12.31 12.00
CA SER A 127 7.75 11.21 11.10
C SER A 127 6.95 9.96 11.50
N PRO A 128 6.32 9.24 10.55
CA PRO A 128 5.72 7.94 10.84
C PRO A 128 6.81 6.94 11.27
N PRO A 129 6.46 5.90 12.06
CA PRO A 129 7.41 4.83 12.39
C PRO A 129 7.90 4.18 11.08
N ALA A 130 9.23 4.05 10.99
CA ALA A 130 9.92 3.41 9.87
C ALA A 130 9.47 1.96 9.64
#